data_AF-A0A4U7DAA7-F1
#
_entry.id   AF-A0A4U7DAA7-F1
#
_cell.length_a   1.000
_cell.length_b   1.000
_cell.length_c   1.000
_cell.angle_alpha   90.00
_cell.angle_beta   90.00
_cell.angle_gamma   90.00
#
_symmetry.space_group_name_H-M   'P 1'
#
loop_
_entity.id
_entity.type
_entity.pdbx_description
1 polymer ?
#
loop_
_entity_poly.entity_id
_entity_poly.type
_entity_poly.pdbx_seq_one_letter_code
_entity_poly.pdbx_strand_id
1 'polypeptide(L)'
;MTSGGDAADPDRSWWKESVVYQIYPRSFNDFDGDGIGDLRGITQKADYLDELGIDVVWLCPVYDSPQEDNGYDIRDYRAIDPEFGTMADWEALRDALHDRDVRLVMDLVVNHTSAEHEWFRRSRREEAGYEDYYHWVEGSPDEPPNNWESFFGGSAWSYDETRGAWYLHLFHGNQPDLNWRNPRVRESVTELIRWWLDKDVDGFRMDALNLLS
;
A
#
# COMPACT_ATOMS: atom_id res chain seq x y z
N MET A 1 -18.93 -20.58 -43.42
CA MET A 1 -19.67 -19.53 -42.69
C MET A 1 -20.76 -20.27 -41.93
N THR A 2 -20.61 -20.53 -40.64
CA THR A 2 -20.72 -19.54 -39.57
C THR A 2 -19.71 -19.78 -38.46
N SER A 3 -19.01 -18.71 -38.09
CA SER A 3 -18.19 -18.55 -36.90
C SER A 3 -19.05 -18.71 -35.64
N GLY A 4 -18.78 -19.73 -34.82
CA GLY A 4 -19.20 -19.75 -33.43
C GLY A 4 -18.28 -18.83 -32.66
N GLY A 5 -18.77 -17.65 -32.27
CA GLY A 5 -18.06 -16.81 -31.32
C GLY A 5 -18.13 -17.46 -29.95
N ASP A 6 -16.97 -17.69 -29.34
CA ASP A 6 -16.86 -18.01 -27.91
C ASP A 6 -17.41 -16.82 -27.13
N ALA A 7 -18.65 -16.94 -26.68
CA ALA A 7 -19.13 -16.11 -25.59
C ALA A 7 -18.36 -16.54 -24.34
N ALA A 8 -17.59 -15.62 -23.75
CA ALA A 8 -16.88 -15.85 -22.50
C ALA A 8 -17.87 -16.39 -21.44
N ASP A 9 -17.52 -17.52 -20.83
CA ASP A 9 -18.29 -18.12 -19.74
C ASP A 9 -18.33 -17.14 -18.55
N PRO A 10 -19.52 -16.67 -18.11
CA PRO A 10 -19.65 -15.68 -17.05
C PRO A 10 -19.07 -16.13 -15.69
N ASP A 11 -18.85 -17.43 -15.49
CA ASP A 11 -18.21 -17.94 -14.28
C ASP A 11 -16.68 -17.97 -14.36
N ARG A 12 -16.10 -17.92 -15.57
CA ARG A 12 -14.65 -17.90 -15.78
C ARG A 12 -14.14 -16.47 -15.80
N SER A 13 -13.41 -16.10 -14.77
CA SER A 13 -12.70 -14.83 -14.69
C SER A 13 -11.24 -15.13 -14.39
N TRP A 14 -10.31 -14.39 -14.99
CA TRP A 14 -8.89 -14.67 -14.85
C TRP A 14 -8.48 -14.79 -13.38
N TRP A 15 -8.96 -13.87 -12.53
CA TRP A 15 -8.65 -13.83 -11.11
C TRP A 15 -9.23 -15.00 -10.30
N LYS A 16 -10.21 -15.74 -10.82
CA LYS A 16 -10.76 -16.95 -10.16
C LYS A 16 -9.90 -18.20 -10.41
N GLU A 17 -9.16 -18.21 -11.51
CA GLU A 17 -8.39 -19.38 -11.98
C GLU A 17 -6.88 -19.16 -11.86
N SER A 18 -6.44 -17.94 -11.50
CA SER A 18 -5.04 -17.57 -11.41
C SER A 18 -4.29 -18.17 -10.22
N VAL A 19 -3.05 -18.57 -10.47
CA VAL A 19 -2.04 -18.85 -9.45
C VAL A 19 -1.34 -17.55 -9.07
N VAL A 20 -1.54 -17.11 -7.83
CA VAL A 20 -0.93 -15.89 -7.28
C VAL A 20 0.34 -16.24 -6.50
N TYR A 21 1.43 -15.56 -6.81
CA TYR A 21 2.69 -15.63 -6.09
C TYR A 21 2.94 -14.33 -5.33
N GLN A 22 2.97 -14.39 -4.00
CA GLN A 22 3.25 -13.23 -3.17
C GLN A 22 4.77 -13.04 -3.04
N ILE A 23 5.25 -11.81 -3.29
CA ILE A 23 6.65 -11.43 -3.13
C ILE A 23 6.76 -10.42 -1.99
N TYR A 24 7.57 -10.78 -0.99
CA TYR A 24 8.06 -9.85 0.02
C TYR A 24 9.43 -9.29 -0.44
N PRO A 25 9.50 -8.02 -0.91
CA PRO A 25 10.61 -7.52 -1.73
C PRO A 25 11.95 -7.63 -1.02
N ARG A 26 12.02 -7.16 0.24
CA ARG A 26 13.23 -7.14 1.09
C ARG A 26 13.92 -8.50 1.22
N SER A 27 13.23 -9.62 1.03
CA SER A 27 13.78 -10.97 1.25
C SER A 27 13.74 -11.88 0.03
N PHE A 28 13.39 -11.36 -1.15
CA PHE A 28 13.21 -12.19 -2.33
C PHE A 28 14.52 -12.42 -3.11
N ASN A 29 15.10 -11.35 -3.65
CA ASN A 29 16.35 -11.43 -4.41
C ASN A 29 17.05 -10.07 -4.41
N ASP A 30 18.30 -10.05 -3.97
CA ASP A 30 19.19 -8.87 -3.89
C ASP A 30 20.02 -8.77 -5.19
N PHE A 31 19.90 -7.65 -5.91
CA PHE A 31 20.59 -7.41 -7.18
C PHE A 31 21.97 -6.77 -6.99
N ASP A 32 22.11 -5.81 -6.07
CA ASP A 32 23.31 -4.97 -5.95
C ASP A 32 24.27 -5.39 -4.82
N GLY A 33 23.88 -6.38 -4.03
CA GLY A 33 24.68 -7.04 -3.00
C GLY A 33 24.71 -6.29 -1.67
N ASP A 34 23.75 -5.41 -1.41
CA ASP A 34 23.65 -4.66 -0.15
C ASP A 34 23.01 -5.47 1.01
N GLY A 35 22.49 -6.66 0.72
CA GLY A 35 21.85 -7.58 1.66
C GLY A 35 20.33 -7.48 1.70
N ILE A 36 19.72 -6.64 0.86
CA ILE A 36 18.28 -6.38 0.80
C ILE A 36 17.76 -6.71 -0.61
N GLY A 37 16.63 -7.41 -0.68
CA GLY A 37 15.99 -7.67 -1.96
C GLY A 37 15.36 -6.42 -2.56
N ASP A 38 15.50 -6.23 -3.87
CA ASP A 38 15.10 -5.02 -4.59
C ASP A 38 14.34 -5.34 -5.90
N LEU A 39 13.77 -4.31 -6.53
CA LEU A 39 12.94 -4.45 -7.73
C LEU A 39 13.70 -5.06 -8.91
N ARG A 40 14.98 -4.69 -9.10
CA ARG A 40 15.81 -5.24 -10.17
C ARG A 40 16.13 -6.71 -9.91
N GLY A 41 16.27 -7.07 -8.63
CA GLY A 41 16.40 -8.44 -8.17
C GLY A 41 15.16 -9.27 -8.49
N ILE A 42 13.96 -8.72 -8.30
CA ILE A 42 12.72 -9.38 -8.73
C ILE A 42 12.67 -9.53 -10.26
N THR A 43 13.01 -8.47 -11.01
CA THR A 43 13.06 -8.50 -12.48
C THR A 43 14.01 -9.57 -13.02
N GLN A 44 15.17 -9.79 -12.37
CA GLN A 44 16.08 -10.89 -12.72
C GLN A 44 15.48 -12.29 -12.59
N LYS A 45 14.40 -12.44 -11.81
CA LYS A 45 13.69 -13.70 -11.61
C LYS A 45 12.42 -13.81 -12.44
N ALA A 46 12.13 -12.87 -13.33
CA ALA A 46 10.92 -12.93 -14.18
C ALA A 46 10.82 -14.24 -14.97
N ASP A 47 11.93 -14.75 -15.54
CA ASP A 47 11.96 -16.05 -16.22
C ASP A 47 11.65 -17.21 -15.29
N TYR A 48 12.18 -17.19 -14.06
CA TYR A 48 11.87 -18.20 -13.05
C TYR A 48 10.39 -18.19 -12.65
N LEU A 49 9.79 -17.00 -12.51
CA LEU A 49 8.39 -16.84 -12.17
C LEU A 49 7.48 -17.37 -13.29
N ASP A 50 7.82 -17.09 -14.55
CA ASP A 50 7.11 -17.63 -15.72
C ASP A 50 7.26 -19.16 -15.84
N GLU A 51 8.48 -19.70 -15.69
CA GLU A 51 8.72 -21.14 -15.68
C GLU A 51 7.96 -21.87 -14.56
N LEU A 52 7.74 -21.20 -13.42
CA LEU A 52 6.93 -21.73 -12.33
C LEU A 52 5.44 -21.84 -12.72
N GLY A 53 5.00 -21.09 -13.73
CA GLY A 53 3.64 -21.09 -14.25
C GLY A 53 2.66 -20.26 -13.43
N ILE A 54 3.12 -19.13 -12.86
CA ILE A 54 2.25 -18.22 -12.11
C ILE A 54 1.53 -17.27 -13.07
N ASP A 55 0.33 -16.81 -12.69
CA ASP A 55 -0.43 -15.85 -13.49
C ASP A 55 -0.33 -14.42 -12.94
N VAL A 56 0.00 -14.29 -11.65
CA VAL A 56 -0.02 -13.01 -10.91
C VAL A 56 1.11 -12.95 -9.90
N VAL A 57 1.86 -11.86 -9.92
CA VAL A 57 2.69 -11.42 -8.80
C VAL A 57 1.87 -10.48 -7.92
N TRP A 58 1.69 -10.83 -6.64
CA TRP A 58 1.29 -9.87 -5.61
C TRP A 58 2.55 -9.34 -4.93
N LEU A 59 2.85 -8.08 -5.19
CA LEU A 59 3.99 -7.38 -4.60
C LEU A 59 3.55 -6.70 -3.30
N CYS A 60 4.13 -7.13 -2.16
CA CYS A 60 4.05 -6.40 -0.89
C CYS A 60 4.57 -4.96 -1.05
N PRO A 61 4.27 -4.04 -0.11
CA PRO A 61 4.60 -2.62 -0.26
C PRO A 61 6.06 -2.34 -0.65
N VAL A 62 6.24 -1.56 -1.72
CA VAL A 62 7.53 -1.00 -2.18
C VAL A 62 7.51 0.54 -2.24
N TYR A 63 6.46 1.16 -1.71
CA TYR A 63 6.31 2.61 -1.67
C TYR A 63 7.32 3.23 -0.71
N ASP A 64 7.63 4.52 -0.90
CA ASP A 64 8.45 5.28 0.04
C ASP A 64 7.88 5.20 1.47
N SER A 65 8.69 4.67 2.40
CA SER A 65 8.28 4.38 3.77
C SER A 65 9.44 4.62 4.75
N PRO A 66 9.17 5.03 6.00
CA PRO A 66 10.15 5.01 7.07
C PRO A 66 10.54 3.60 7.54
N GLN A 67 9.81 2.56 7.10
CA GLN A 67 10.05 1.14 7.39
C GLN A 67 9.80 0.74 8.86
N GLU A 68 8.99 1.49 9.61
CA GLU A 68 8.62 1.13 10.99
C GLU A 68 7.74 -0.14 11.04
N ASP A 69 7.00 -0.40 9.96
CA ASP A 69 6.24 -1.64 9.74
C ASP A 69 6.58 -2.25 8.38
N ASN A 70 7.87 -2.25 8.03
CA ASN A 70 8.41 -2.85 6.80
C ASN A 70 7.66 -2.48 5.51
N GLY A 71 7.32 -1.19 5.34
CA GLY A 71 6.69 -0.67 4.12
C GLY A 71 5.18 -0.46 4.22
N TYR A 72 4.53 -0.94 5.29
CA TYR A 72 3.09 -0.68 5.51
C TYR A 72 2.82 0.72 6.08
N ASP A 73 3.83 1.41 6.62
CA ASP A 73 3.78 2.81 7.01
C ASP A 73 4.22 3.74 5.85
N ILE A 74 3.31 4.03 4.92
CA ILE A 74 3.67 4.72 3.66
C ILE A 74 3.77 6.24 3.83
N ARG A 75 4.92 6.82 3.44
CA ARG A 75 5.19 8.26 3.42
C ARG A 75 4.82 8.93 2.10
N ASP A 76 5.02 8.24 0.97
CA ASP A 76 4.58 8.72 -0.35
C ASP A 76 4.15 7.53 -1.23
N TYR A 77 2.85 7.44 -1.49
CA TYR A 77 2.27 6.38 -2.32
C TYR A 77 2.64 6.47 -3.81
N ARG A 78 3.20 7.60 -4.28
CA ARG A 78 3.60 7.81 -5.68
C ARG A 78 5.11 7.72 -5.90
N ALA A 79 5.85 7.41 -4.84
CA ALA A 79 7.28 7.14 -4.90
C ALA A 79 7.56 5.68 -4.55
N ILE A 80 8.63 5.13 -5.14
CA ILE A 80 9.22 3.87 -4.72
C ILE A 80 10.24 4.17 -3.63
N ASP A 81 10.31 3.31 -2.61
CA ASP A 81 11.34 3.41 -1.58
C ASP A 81 12.73 3.28 -2.20
N PRO A 82 13.66 4.23 -1.94
CA PRO A 82 15.02 4.15 -2.46
C PRO A 82 15.77 2.85 -2.11
N GLU A 83 15.38 2.16 -1.03
CA GLU A 83 15.92 0.84 -0.66
C GLU A 83 15.58 -0.24 -1.72
N PHE A 84 14.45 -0.11 -2.42
CA PHE A 84 14.01 -1.07 -3.44
C PHE A 84 14.31 -0.63 -4.88
N GLY A 85 14.67 0.64 -5.09
CA GLY A 85 15.05 1.20 -6.39
C GLY A 85 14.26 2.45 -6.76
N THR A 86 13.90 2.57 -8.03
CA THR A 86 13.23 3.76 -8.58
C THR A 86 11.90 3.42 -9.24
N MET A 87 11.10 4.45 -9.55
CA MET A 87 9.89 4.27 -10.38
C MET A 87 10.21 3.63 -11.74
N ALA A 88 11.38 3.92 -12.32
CA ALA A 88 11.79 3.31 -13.58
C ALA A 88 12.11 1.81 -13.42
N ASP A 89 12.66 1.41 -12.26
CA ASP A 89 12.88 -0.01 -11.96
C ASP A 89 11.55 -0.74 -11.74
N TRP A 90 10.56 -0.09 -11.14
CA TRP A 90 9.20 -0.63 -11.02
C TRP A 90 8.53 -0.79 -12.39
N GLU A 91 8.63 0.22 -13.27
CA GLU A 91 8.11 0.16 -14.64
C GLU A 91 8.79 -0.98 -15.43
N ALA A 92 10.11 -1.16 -15.26
CA ALA A 92 10.84 -2.27 -15.87
C ALA A 92 10.43 -3.64 -15.33
N LEU A 93 10.13 -3.76 -14.03
CA LEU A 93 9.57 -4.99 -13.44
C LEU A 93 8.19 -5.31 -14.04
N ARG A 94 7.29 -4.32 -14.07
CA ARG A 94 5.97 -4.46 -14.68
C ARG A 94 6.08 -4.95 -16.12
N ASP A 95 6.90 -4.28 -16.94
CA ASP A 95 7.08 -4.65 -18.35
C ASP A 95 7.64 -6.06 -18.50
N ALA A 96 8.62 -6.46 -17.67
CA ALA A 96 9.16 -7.81 -17.70
C ALA A 96 8.14 -8.89 -17.32
N LEU A 97 7.23 -8.61 -16.40
CA LEU A 97 6.14 -9.53 -16.05
C LEU A 97 5.09 -9.59 -17.17
N HIS A 98 4.66 -8.43 -17.69
CA HIS A 98 3.68 -8.34 -18.77
C HIS A 98 4.16 -9.00 -20.07
N ASP A 99 5.45 -8.90 -20.41
CA ASP A 99 6.06 -9.59 -21.56
C ASP A 99 5.94 -11.12 -21.47
N ARG A 100 5.65 -11.66 -20.28
CA ARG A 100 5.45 -13.08 -19.97
C ARG A 100 3.98 -13.40 -19.64
N ASP A 101 3.05 -12.49 -19.97
CA ASP A 101 1.63 -12.59 -19.63
C ASP A 101 1.35 -12.74 -18.10
N VAL A 102 2.31 -12.34 -17.24
CA VAL A 102 2.18 -12.34 -15.78
C VAL A 102 1.70 -10.97 -15.31
N ARG A 103 0.60 -10.94 -14.55
CA ARG A 103 0.03 -9.71 -14.00
C ARG A 103 0.77 -9.23 -12.76
N LEU A 104 0.79 -7.92 -12.54
CA LEU A 104 1.34 -7.28 -11.34
C LEU A 104 0.22 -6.65 -10.51
N VAL A 105 0.04 -7.13 -9.29
CA VAL A 105 -0.85 -6.59 -8.27
C VAL A 105 -0.03 -5.95 -7.16
N MET A 106 -0.37 -4.73 -6.78
CA MET A 106 0.27 -4.03 -5.66
C MET A 106 -0.54 -4.14 -4.37
N ASP A 107 0.11 -4.05 -3.22
CA ASP A 107 -0.58 -3.87 -1.95
C ASP A 107 -1.13 -2.46 -1.80
N LEU A 108 -2.41 -2.30 -1.46
CA LEU A 108 -3.06 -1.02 -1.23
C LEU A 108 -3.33 -0.87 0.27
N VAL A 109 -2.41 -0.16 0.95
CA VAL A 109 -2.47 0.09 2.40
C VAL A 109 -3.06 1.47 2.64
N VAL A 110 -4.38 1.54 2.84
CA VAL A 110 -5.12 2.81 2.91
C VAL A 110 -6.03 2.90 4.15
N ASN A 111 -5.86 2.01 5.12
CA ASN A 111 -6.41 2.21 6.46
C ASN A 111 -5.68 3.35 7.19
N HIS A 112 -4.36 3.39 7.05
CA HIS A 112 -3.47 4.36 7.67
C HIS A 112 -2.42 4.81 6.65
N THR A 113 -1.71 5.90 6.97
CA THR A 113 -0.47 6.31 6.30
C THR A 113 0.67 6.31 7.32
N SER A 114 1.90 6.65 6.93
CA SER A 114 2.91 7.09 7.90
C SER A 114 2.53 8.45 8.51
N ALA A 115 2.95 8.75 9.75
CA ALA A 115 2.89 10.10 10.31
C ALA A 115 3.87 11.07 9.60
N GLU A 116 4.77 10.55 8.78
CA GLU A 116 5.58 11.35 7.86
C GLU A 116 4.87 11.70 6.55
N HIS A 117 3.72 11.08 6.26
CA HIS A 117 2.96 11.37 5.05
C HIS A 117 2.52 12.84 5.02
N GLU A 118 2.50 13.42 3.82
CA GLU A 118 2.13 14.83 3.64
C GLU A 118 0.75 15.15 4.24
N TRP A 119 -0.23 14.28 4.01
CA TRP A 119 -1.57 14.44 4.58
C TRP A 119 -1.55 14.55 6.10
N PHE A 120 -0.80 13.70 6.81
CA PHE A 120 -0.74 13.77 8.27
C PHE A 120 -0.03 15.04 8.73
N ARG A 121 1.07 15.44 8.07
CA ARG A 121 1.78 16.68 8.39
C ARG A 121 0.90 17.93 8.21
N ARG A 122 0.04 17.95 7.19
CA ARG A 122 -0.93 19.02 6.94
C ARG A 122 -2.08 18.98 7.95
N SER A 123 -2.60 17.78 8.22
CA SER A 123 -3.65 17.56 9.23
C SER A 123 -3.20 17.98 10.63
N ARG A 124 -1.99 17.61 11.06
CA ARG A 124 -1.36 18.03 12.32
C ARG A 124 -1.35 19.55 12.50
N ARG A 125 -1.21 20.31 11.42
CA ARG A 125 -1.15 21.79 11.42
C ARG A 125 -2.51 22.45 11.20
N GLU A 126 -3.59 21.68 11.14
CA GLU A 126 -4.93 22.17 10.83
C GLU A 126 -4.99 22.93 9.49
N GLU A 127 -4.21 22.48 8.51
CA GLU A 127 -4.21 23.11 7.19
C GLU A 127 -5.58 22.95 6.53
N ALA A 128 -6.07 24.05 5.93
CA ALA A 128 -7.38 24.13 5.31
C ALA A 128 -7.64 22.97 4.35
N GLY A 129 -8.57 22.12 4.75
CA GLY A 129 -9.04 20.95 4.03
C GLY A 129 -8.38 19.62 4.36
N TYR A 130 -7.36 19.59 5.22
CA TYR A 130 -6.71 18.38 5.73
C TYR A 130 -6.99 18.12 7.22
N GLU A 131 -7.69 19.04 7.90
CA GLU A 131 -7.88 19.04 9.35
C GLU A 131 -8.44 17.70 9.87
N ASP A 132 -9.40 17.14 9.13
CA ASP A 132 -10.12 15.90 9.45
C ASP A 132 -9.73 14.72 8.55
N TYR A 133 -8.53 14.72 7.95
CA TYR A 133 -8.04 13.56 7.18
C TYR A 133 -7.76 12.34 8.07
N TYR A 134 -7.55 12.56 9.36
CA TYR A 134 -7.28 11.54 10.37
C TYR A 134 -8.22 11.72 11.56
N HIS A 135 -8.31 10.71 12.42
CA HIS A 135 -9.13 10.78 13.62
C HIS A 135 -8.39 11.51 14.74
N TRP A 136 -8.79 12.76 15.00
CA TRP A 136 -8.29 13.58 16.11
C TRP A 136 -9.31 13.68 17.24
N VAL A 137 -8.84 13.63 18.48
CA VAL A 137 -9.65 13.85 19.68
C VAL A 137 -8.91 14.75 20.66
N GLU A 138 -9.50 15.91 20.96
CA GLU A 138 -8.97 16.82 21.99
C GLU A 138 -9.04 16.18 23.39
N GLY A 139 -8.03 16.44 24.21
CA GLY A 139 -7.98 15.88 25.57
C GLY A 139 -6.68 16.21 26.30
N SER A 140 -6.55 15.72 27.53
CA SER A 140 -5.29 15.80 28.29
C SER A 140 -4.28 14.77 27.75
N PRO A 141 -2.97 15.07 27.72
CA PRO A 141 -1.93 14.09 27.39
C PRO A 141 -1.89 12.85 28.32
N ASP A 142 -2.52 12.94 29.50
CA ASP A 142 -2.51 11.87 30.51
C ASP A 142 -3.64 10.85 30.34
N GLU A 143 -4.68 11.16 29.57
CA GLU A 143 -5.89 10.33 29.47
C GLU A 143 -6.29 10.12 28.00
N PRO A 144 -5.97 8.95 27.41
CA PRO A 144 -6.40 8.59 26.07
C PRO A 144 -7.93 8.62 25.91
N PRO A 145 -8.46 8.89 24.71
CA PRO A 145 -9.91 9.01 24.46
C PRO A 145 -10.74 7.78 24.85
N ASN A 146 -10.16 6.59 24.78
CA ASN A 146 -10.78 5.34 25.18
C ASN A 146 -9.69 4.30 25.52
N ASN A 147 -10.12 3.08 25.85
CA ASN A 147 -9.24 1.96 26.22
C ASN A 147 -8.91 1.02 25.04
N TRP A 148 -8.98 1.49 23.79
CA TRP A 148 -8.62 0.66 22.64
C TRP A 148 -7.13 0.35 22.64
N GLU A 149 -6.80 -0.87 22.26
CA GLU A 149 -5.43 -1.37 22.17
C GLU A 149 -5.00 -1.46 20.72
N SER A 150 -3.75 -1.09 20.46
CA SER A 150 -3.10 -1.30 19.17
C SER A 150 -2.93 -2.81 18.92
N PHE A 151 -3.01 -3.23 17.65
CA PHE A 151 -2.66 -4.59 17.22
C PHE A 151 -1.21 -4.96 17.54
N PHE A 152 -0.32 -3.98 17.74
CA PHE A 152 1.08 -4.17 18.14
C PHE A 152 1.31 -4.00 19.65
N GLY A 153 0.23 -3.81 20.42
CA GLY A 153 0.24 -3.68 21.87
C GLY A 153 0.36 -2.23 22.35
N GLY A 154 -0.17 -1.99 23.56
CA GLY A 154 -0.28 -0.64 24.12
C GLY A 154 -1.53 0.10 23.63
N SER A 155 -1.60 1.39 23.95
CA SER A 155 -2.70 2.28 23.54
C SER A 155 -2.78 2.38 22.01
N ALA A 156 -3.99 2.39 21.45
CA ALA A 156 -4.25 2.74 20.04
C ALA A 156 -4.26 4.26 19.78
N TRP A 157 -3.83 5.06 20.76
CA TRP A 157 -3.81 6.51 20.68
C TRP A 157 -2.45 7.05 21.07
N SER A 158 -1.99 8.04 20.30
CA SER A 158 -0.79 8.82 20.57
C SER A 158 -1.15 10.31 20.67
N TYR A 159 -0.61 11.01 21.66
CA TYR A 159 -0.83 12.44 21.83
C TYR A 159 0.17 13.22 20.96
N ASP A 160 -0.34 14.14 20.14
CA ASP A 160 0.48 15.02 19.32
C ASP A 160 0.56 16.40 19.98
N GLU A 161 1.73 16.75 20.51
CA GLU A 161 1.97 18.04 21.18
C GLU A 161 1.83 19.24 20.25
N THR A 162 2.02 19.07 18.94
CA THR A 162 1.88 20.17 17.97
C THR A 162 0.41 20.49 17.74
N ARG A 163 -0.43 19.46 17.59
CA ARG A 163 -1.88 19.60 17.45
C ARG A 163 -2.57 19.87 18.79
N GLY A 164 -1.99 19.41 19.90
CA GLY A 164 -2.64 19.42 21.21
C GLY A 164 -3.80 18.44 21.32
N ALA A 165 -3.71 17.29 20.64
CA ALA A 165 -4.79 16.31 20.55
C ALA A 165 -4.24 14.88 20.37
N TRP A 166 -5.06 13.90 20.71
CA TRP A 166 -4.80 12.49 20.43
C TRP A 166 -5.14 12.16 18.98
N TYR A 167 -4.34 11.34 18.32
CA TYR A 167 -4.70 10.70 17.05
C TYR A 167 -4.76 9.18 17.19
N LEU A 168 -5.69 8.58 16.45
CA LEU A 168 -5.86 7.13 16.39
C LEU A 168 -4.75 6.48 15.54
N HIS A 169 -4.20 5.39 16.04
CA HIS A 169 -3.40 4.44 15.28
C HIS A 169 -3.74 3.00 15.74
N LEU A 170 -4.40 2.22 14.89
CA LEU A 170 -4.73 0.83 15.23
C LEU A 170 -3.49 -0.08 15.19
N PHE A 171 -2.42 0.35 14.53
CA PHE A 171 -1.16 -0.37 14.40
C PHE A 171 -0.04 0.40 15.12
N HIS A 172 1.12 0.60 14.49
CA HIS A 172 2.24 1.32 15.08
C HIS A 172 1.90 2.79 15.37
N GLY A 173 2.56 3.42 16.35
CA GLY A 173 2.37 4.84 16.65
C GLY A 173 2.66 5.77 15.46
N ASN A 174 3.51 5.33 14.53
CA ASN A 174 3.78 6.05 13.28
C ASN A 174 2.75 5.79 12.17
N GLN A 175 1.66 5.06 12.42
CA GLN A 175 0.64 4.69 11.44
C GLN A 175 -0.73 5.31 11.78
N PRO A 176 -0.90 6.64 11.69
CA PRO A 176 -2.17 7.30 11.96
C PRO A 176 -3.28 6.84 10.99
N ASP A 177 -4.43 6.49 11.54
CA ASP A 177 -5.58 5.98 10.80
C ASP A 177 -6.29 7.10 10.02
N LEU A 178 -6.48 6.87 8.72
CA LEU A 178 -7.26 7.73 7.85
C LEU A 178 -8.73 7.72 8.25
N ASN A 179 -9.36 8.90 8.24
CA ASN A 179 -10.78 9.05 8.51
C ASN A 179 -11.59 8.85 7.22
N TRP A 180 -12.06 7.62 6.98
CA TRP A 180 -12.80 7.25 5.77
C TRP A 180 -14.21 7.84 5.71
N ARG A 181 -14.73 8.38 6.82
CA ARG A 181 -15.97 9.17 6.82
C ARG A 181 -15.79 10.46 6.04
N ASN A 182 -14.58 11.02 6.01
CA ASN A 182 -14.26 12.21 5.26
C ASN A 182 -14.34 11.93 3.74
N PRO A 183 -15.22 12.60 2.97
CA PRO A 183 -15.32 12.39 1.53
C PRO A 183 -14.03 12.74 0.77
N ARG A 184 -13.22 13.68 1.29
CA ARG A 184 -11.95 14.08 0.64
C ARG A 184 -10.87 13.00 0.76
N VAL A 185 -10.85 12.25 1.86
CA VAL A 185 -9.98 11.08 2.03
C VAL A 185 -10.33 10.03 0.97
N ARG A 186 -11.63 9.71 0.83
CA ARG A 186 -12.12 8.76 -0.19
C ARG A 186 -11.77 9.21 -1.61
N GLU A 187 -11.92 10.49 -1.91
CA GLU A 187 -11.55 11.06 -3.20
C GLU A 187 -10.03 10.96 -3.45
N SER A 188 -9.21 11.36 -2.47
CA SER A 188 -7.74 11.31 -2.54
C SER A 188 -7.23 9.88 -2.75
N VAL A 189 -7.80 8.90 -2.05
CA VAL A 189 -7.47 7.48 -2.23
C VAL A 189 -7.93 6.97 -3.59
N THR A 190 -9.10 7.41 -4.08
CA THR A 190 -9.57 7.05 -5.43
C THR A 190 -8.64 7.59 -6.51
N GLU A 191 -8.15 8.83 -6.36
CA GLU A 191 -7.16 9.41 -7.27
C GLU A 191 -5.82 8.67 -7.23
N LEU A 192 -5.39 8.22 -6.05
CA LEU A 192 -4.21 7.37 -5.90
C LEU A 192 -4.36 6.04 -6.65
N ILE A 193 -5.50 5.36 -6.48
CA ILE A 193 -5.80 4.10 -7.17
C ILE A 193 -5.76 4.32 -8.69
N ARG A 194 -6.40 5.38 -9.19
CA ARG A 194 -6.38 5.72 -10.62
C ARG A 194 -4.96 5.98 -11.13
N TRP A 195 -4.13 6.69 -10.36
CA TRP A 195 -2.75 6.99 -10.76
C TRP A 195 -1.92 5.72 -11.00
N TRP A 196 -2.09 4.70 -10.15
CA TRP A 196 -1.42 3.41 -10.32
C TRP A 196 -2.03 2.57 -11.45
N LEU A 197 -3.35 2.64 -11.66
CA LEU A 197 -4.01 2.02 -12.82
C LEU A 197 -3.57 2.66 -14.14
N ASP A 198 -3.37 3.98 -14.18
CA ASP A 198 -2.82 4.72 -15.33
C ASP A 198 -1.34 4.33 -15.60
N LYS A 199 -0.67 3.68 -14.64
CA LYS A 199 0.65 3.06 -14.78
C LYS A 199 0.58 1.56 -15.09
N ASP A 200 -0.57 1.04 -15.48
CA ASP A 200 -0.78 -0.35 -15.88
C ASP A 200 -0.50 -1.36 -14.76
N VAL A 201 -0.86 -1.06 -13.51
CA VAL A 201 -1.03 -2.11 -12.49
C VAL A 201 -2.31 -2.90 -12.77
N ASP A 202 -2.29 -4.22 -12.59
CA ASP A 202 -3.43 -5.10 -12.91
C ASP A 202 -4.48 -5.18 -11.81
N GLY A 203 -4.16 -4.66 -10.62
CA GLY A 203 -5.08 -4.62 -9.50
C GLY A 203 -4.38 -4.36 -8.17
N PHE A 204 -5.15 -4.50 -7.09
CA PHE A 204 -4.69 -4.26 -5.74
C PHE A 204 -5.14 -5.37 -4.79
N ARG A 205 -4.24 -5.77 -3.88
CA ARG A 205 -4.61 -6.44 -2.65
C ARG A 205 -4.88 -5.36 -1.61
N MET A 206 -6.08 -5.32 -1.02
CA MET A 206 -6.42 -4.28 -0.04
C MET A 206 -6.05 -4.72 1.38
N ASP A 207 -5.14 -4.01 2.02
CA ASP A 207 -4.78 -4.26 3.41
C ASP A 207 -5.81 -3.69 4.39
N ALA A 208 -6.04 -4.40 5.50
CA ALA A 208 -6.87 -3.94 6.63
C ALA A 208 -8.26 -3.38 6.27
N LEU A 209 -8.86 -3.81 5.15
CA LEU A 209 -10.10 -3.23 4.61
C LEU A 209 -11.29 -3.27 5.59
N ASN A 210 -11.33 -4.26 6.47
CA ASN A 210 -12.37 -4.42 7.47
C ASN A 210 -12.24 -3.46 8.67
N LEU A 211 -11.18 -2.66 8.72
CA LEU A 211 -10.90 -1.69 9.79
C LEU A 211 -11.12 -0.22 9.36
N LEU A 212 -11.45 0.02 8.09
CA LEU A 212 -11.75 1.38 7.60
C LEU A 212 -12.86 2.02 8.43
N SER A 213 -12.61 3.22 8.97
CA SER A 213 -13.43 3.85 10.02
C SER A 213 -13.84 5.30 9.77
#